data_AF-A0A8J7C9P5-F1
#
_entry.id   AF-A0A8J7C9P5-F1
#
_cell.length_a   1.000
_cell.length_b   1.000
_cell.length_c   1.000
_cell.angle_alpha   90.00
_cell.angle_beta   90.00
_cell.angle_gamma   90.00
#
_symmetry.space_group_name_H-M   'P 1'
#
loop_
_entity.id
_entity.type
_entity.pdbx_description
1 polymer ?
#
loop_
_entity_poly.entity_id
_entity_poly.type
_entity_poly.pdbx_seq_one_letter_code
_entity_poly.pdbx_strand_id
1 'polypeptide(L)'
;MPIESDPNSSESSTEETIPEQSLQPDDFDSISEDNLLPDGLVNQQAIAAIASLQSPQNTTALQQALSTTQRRKNALVFQPSALLLILIASAITISGIALNNWLIGALGTAATLLLSATILLPWLLIVVDEWFSAQEKTLLVAFLGLGVSVIGIIKFAGVGNLLVAWGRKINWEASGTLAEWYGALGQIAIAVIAVYVAWRQYVISKDLTIQQNLLTVQQNIITQQQTIDSYFQGISDLVLDEQGLLEDWPQERAIAEGRTAAILSSVDGSGKAKILRFLSRSKLLTPLKRDARLGRAILNGIGGYCEDRLEGVRVIDLGVMLAGSDLAETDLRWTDLSEANLVRANLSSCDLVKSNLSRTILYDANLSKADLNSTRLFYGSALEASPRSRTEPPNYTSGKNTGAVVENANFTNVSRMSDSLRYYCCAWGGEKTRSTIPGGCEGIPNKLGR
;
A
#
# COMPACT_ATOMS: atom_id res chain seq x y z
N MET A 1 -89.42 -27.72 -28.63
CA MET A 1 -89.18 -28.02 -27.21
C MET A 1 -87.79 -27.48 -26.84
N PRO A 2 -87.56 -27.04 -25.59
CA PRO A 2 -86.26 -26.48 -25.12
C PRO A 2 -85.17 -27.58 -25.05
N ILE A 3 -83.90 -27.36 -24.65
CA ILE A 3 -83.27 -26.49 -23.62
C ILE A 3 -81.88 -26.08 -24.22
N GLU A 4 -81.46 -24.80 -24.29
CA GLU A 4 -80.75 -23.98 -23.25
C GLU A 4 -79.53 -24.73 -22.62
N SER A 5 -78.38 -24.14 -22.29
CA SER A 5 -77.70 -22.85 -22.56
C SER A 5 -76.16 -23.12 -22.54
N ASP A 6 -75.15 -22.24 -22.63
CA ASP A 6 -74.95 -20.78 -22.63
C ASP A 6 -73.77 -20.42 -23.60
N PRO A 7 -73.37 -19.15 -23.84
CA PRO A 7 -72.91 -18.76 -25.19
C PRO A 7 -71.42 -18.34 -25.38
N ASN A 8 -71.02 -18.33 -26.66
CA ASN A 8 -70.15 -17.37 -27.37
C ASN A 8 -68.70 -17.10 -26.87
N SER A 9 -67.64 -17.46 -27.61
CA SER A 9 -67.13 -16.91 -28.91
C SER A 9 -66.21 -15.68 -28.72
N SER A 10 -65.07 -15.50 -29.40
CA SER A 10 -64.39 -16.26 -30.48
C SER A 10 -62.94 -15.77 -30.67
N GLU A 11 -62.19 -16.40 -31.59
CA GLU A 11 -61.22 -15.83 -32.57
C GLU A 11 -60.84 -14.33 -32.49
N SER A 12 -59.62 -13.87 -32.80
CA SER A 12 -58.35 -14.51 -33.21
C SER A 12 -57.20 -13.49 -33.19
N SER A 13 -55.95 -13.94 -33.06
CA SER A 13 -54.71 -13.33 -33.58
C SER A 13 -54.50 -11.80 -33.56
N THR A 14 -53.64 -11.31 -32.66
CA THR A 14 -52.65 -10.26 -32.96
C THR A 14 -51.41 -10.42 -32.08
N GLU A 15 -50.26 -10.01 -32.61
CA GLU A 15 -49.00 -9.84 -31.88
C GLU A 15 -48.75 -8.34 -31.77
N GLU A 16 -49.07 -7.72 -30.62
CA GLU A 16 -48.92 -6.28 -30.45
C GLU A 16 -48.54 -5.85 -29.03
N THR A 17 -47.84 -4.71 -28.99
CA THR A 17 -47.19 -4.02 -27.86
C THR A 17 -47.93 -3.98 -26.52
N ILE A 18 -47.18 -4.21 -25.43
CA ILE A 18 -47.53 -3.72 -24.09
C ILE A 18 -47.15 -2.22 -24.00
N PRO A 19 -47.96 -1.32 -23.41
CA PRO A 19 -47.76 0.13 -23.55
C PRO A 19 -46.68 0.73 -22.66
N GLU A 20 -46.13 1.88 -23.06
CA GLU A 20 -45.50 2.81 -22.13
C GLU A 20 -46.56 3.37 -21.16
N GLN A 21 -46.31 3.27 -19.86
CA GLN A 21 -47.11 4.00 -18.85
C GLN A 21 -46.17 4.86 -18.00
N SER A 22 -46.41 6.17 -18.02
CA SER A 22 -45.53 7.18 -17.43
C SER A 22 -45.56 7.15 -15.90
N LEU A 23 -44.41 6.86 -15.28
CA LEU A 23 -44.20 6.98 -13.84
C LEU A 23 -43.59 8.36 -13.51
N GLN A 24 -44.38 9.20 -12.84
CA GLN A 24 -43.91 10.41 -12.17
C GLN A 24 -43.45 10.04 -10.74
N PRO A 25 -42.28 10.51 -10.27
CA PRO A 25 -41.75 10.12 -8.96
C PRO A 25 -42.14 11.11 -7.84
N ASP A 26 -43.44 11.17 -7.49
CA ASP A 26 -43.94 11.91 -6.31
C ASP A 26 -44.64 11.00 -5.26
N ASP A 27 -44.84 9.70 -5.56
CA ASP A 27 -45.44 8.72 -4.64
C ASP A 27 -44.41 7.67 -4.18
N PHE A 28 -43.65 7.95 -3.12
CA PHE A 28 -42.97 6.91 -2.29
C PHE A 28 -42.56 7.43 -0.90
N ASP A 29 -43.53 7.95 -0.15
CA ASP A 29 -43.35 8.21 1.28
C ASP A 29 -43.77 6.99 2.13
N SER A 30 -43.16 6.81 3.31
CA SER A 30 -43.48 5.76 4.31
C SER A 30 -43.17 4.28 3.99
N ILE A 31 -41.89 3.93 3.75
CA ILE A 31 -41.33 2.63 4.20
C ILE A 31 -40.14 2.88 5.13
N SER A 32 -40.06 2.07 6.18
CA SER A 32 -39.18 2.15 7.37
C SER A 32 -37.71 2.52 7.14
N GLU A 33 -37.17 3.32 8.07
CA GLU A 33 -35.73 3.59 8.25
C GLU A 33 -34.96 2.30 8.60
N ASP A 34 -34.46 1.57 7.59
CA ASP A 34 -33.50 0.51 7.80
C ASP A 34 -32.55 0.37 6.58
N ASN A 35 -31.25 0.20 6.84
CA ASN A 35 -30.11 0.21 5.89
C ASN A 35 -29.56 1.60 5.47
N LEU A 36 -28.86 2.26 6.40
CA LEU A 36 -27.88 3.32 6.11
C LEU A 36 -26.51 2.97 6.72
N LEU A 37 -25.45 3.18 5.93
CA LEU A 37 -24.00 3.19 6.28
C LEU A 37 -23.29 1.86 6.69
N PRO A 38 -22.18 1.50 6.01
CA PRO A 38 -21.27 0.41 6.46
C PRO A 38 -20.39 0.77 7.67
N ASP A 39 -20.36 2.03 8.11
CA ASP A 39 -19.47 2.51 9.18
C ASP A 39 -19.71 1.82 10.53
N GLY A 40 -20.90 1.26 10.73
CA GLY A 40 -21.23 0.43 11.89
C GLY A 40 -20.35 -0.83 12.01
N LEU A 41 -19.94 -1.44 10.89
CA LEU A 41 -19.11 -2.66 10.91
C LEU A 41 -17.64 -2.34 11.25
N VAL A 42 -17.08 -1.25 10.69
CA VAL A 42 -15.72 -0.81 11.02
C VAL A 42 -15.66 -0.35 12.48
N ASN A 43 -16.65 0.42 12.95
CA ASN A 43 -16.70 0.82 14.35
C ASN A 43 -16.97 -0.37 15.29
N GLN A 44 -17.84 -1.33 14.96
CA GLN A 44 -18.02 -2.53 15.80
C GLN A 44 -16.76 -3.40 15.82
N GLN A 45 -16.03 -3.56 14.71
CA GLN A 45 -14.77 -4.31 14.70
C GLN A 45 -13.65 -3.56 15.44
N ALA A 46 -13.58 -2.23 15.35
CA ALA A 46 -12.65 -1.41 16.13
C ALA A 46 -13.00 -1.43 17.63
N ILE A 47 -14.27 -1.29 17.99
CA ILE A 47 -14.74 -1.36 19.38
C ILE A 47 -14.58 -2.78 19.95
N ALA A 48 -14.79 -3.84 19.16
CA ALA A 48 -14.50 -5.21 19.56
C ALA A 48 -12.99 -5.46 19.73
N ALA A 49 -12.14 -4.90 18.86
CA ALA A 49 -10.69 -4.95 19.01
C ALA A 49 -10.23 -4.22 20.28
N ILE A 50 -10.74 -3.00 20.52
CA ILE A 50 -10.47 -2.21 21.73
C ILE A 50 -11.00 -2.93 22.99
N ALA A 51 -12.18 -3.54 22.93
CA ALA A 51 -12.72 -4.35 24.02
C ALA A 51 -11.91 -5.63 24.25
N SER A 52 -11.33 -6.24 23.21
CA SER A 52 -10.42 -7.38 23.36
C SER A 52 -9.11 -6.98 24.05
N LEU A 53 -8.59 -5.78 23.76
CA LEU A 53 -7.44 -5.18 24.45
C LEU A 53 -7.79 -4.80 25.91
N GLN A 54 -9.02 -4.39 26.18
CA GLN A 54 -9.55 -4.10 27.53
C GLN A 54 -10.06 -5.34 28.29
N SER A 55 -9.98 -6.55 27.70
CA SER A 55 -10.49 -7.77 28.34
C SER A 55 -9.84 -8.03 29.70
N PRO A 56 -10.57 -8.58 30.70
CA PRO A 56 -10.03 -8.81 32.05
C PRO A 56 -8.86 -9.80 32.07
N GLN A 57 -8.71 -10.63 31.05
CA GLN A 57 -7.55 -11.52 30.87
C GLN A 57 -6.31 -10.75 30.38
N ASN A 58 -6.46 -9.81 29.44
CA ASN A 58 -5.35 -8.98 28.98
C ASN A 58 -4.92 -7.94 30.04
N THR A 59 -5.86 -7.37 30.80
CA THR A 59 -5.50 -6.44 31.89
C THR A 59 -4.84 -7.16 33.06
N THR A 60 -5.23 -8.38 33.41
CA THR A 60 -4.52 -9.19 34.42
C THR A 60 -3.16 -9.70 33.91
N ALA A 61 -3.05 -10.11 32.64
CA ALA A 61 -1.76 -10.46 32.04
C ALA A 61 -0.79 -9.26 31.97
N LEU A 62 -1.30 -8.06 31.66
CA LEU A 62 -0.49 -6.83 31.60
C LEU A 62 -0.16 -6.31 33.02
N GLN A 63 -1.04 -6.49 34.00
CA GLN A 63 -0.69 -6.30 35.42
C GLN A 63 0.34 -7.32 35.93
N GLN A 64 0.30 -8.58 35.45
CA GLN A 64 1.34 -9.57 35.74
C GLN A 64 2.67 -9.20 35.06
N ALA A 65 2.67 -8.76 33.80
CA ALA A 65 3.86 -8.27 33.10
C ALA A 65 4.46 -7.01 33.77
N LEU A 66 3.61 -6.07 34.19
CA LEU A 66 4.05 -4.89 34.94
C LEU A 66 4.56 -5.27 36.33
N SER A 67 3.89 -6.14 37.09
CA SER A 67 4.33 -6.52 38.44
C SER A 67 5.56 -7.44 38.44
N THR A 68 5.78 -8.27 37.42
CA THR A 68 7.05 -8.98 37.21
C THR A 68 8.18 -8.03 36.82
N THR A 69 7.89 -7.00 36.02
CA THR A 69 8.85 -5.92 35.71
C THR A 69 9.17 -5.05 36.94
N GLN A 70 8.17 -4.76 37.78
CA GLN A 70 8.32 -4.08 39.06
C GLN A 70 9.16 -4.90 40.04
N ARG A 71 8.93 -6.23 40.11
CA ARG A 71 9.78 -7.18 40.85
C ARG A 71 11.22 -7.19 40.32
N ARG A 72 11.44 -7.24 39.00
CA ARG A 72 12.78 -7.15 38.39
C ARG A 72 13.51 -5.86 38.77
N LYS A 73 12.83 -4.70 38.78
CA LYS A 73 13.41 -3.44 39.29
C LYS A 73 13.73 -3.48 40.78
N ASN A 74 12.83 -4.01 41.61
CA ASN A 74 13.04 -4.05 43.07
C ASN A 74 14.10 -5.07 43.51
N ALA A 75 14.38 -6.10 42.71
CA ALA A 75 15.40 -7.12 43.01
C ALA A 75 16.85 -6.64 42.86
N LEU A 76 17.09 -5.55 42.12
CA LEU A 76 18.43 -5.03 41.79
C LEU A 76 18.69 -3.61 42.33
N VAL A 77 18.01 -3.23 43.42
CA VAL A 77 18.33 -2.04 44.19
C VAL A 77 19.61 -2.29 45.01
N PHE A 78 20.77 -2.08 44.39
CA PHE A 78 22.05 -2.01 45.10
C PHE A 78 22.00 -0.87 46.12
N GLN A 79 21.85 -1.19 47.40
CA GLN A 79 21.90 -0.19 48.46
C GLN A 79 23.31 0.42 48.52
N PRO A 80 23.46 1.76 48.41
CA PRO A 80 24.78 2.39 48.34
C PRO A 80 25.60 2.20 49.63
N SER A 81 24.93 1.96 50.76
CA SER A 81 25.54 1.54 52.03
C SER A 81 26.35 0.25 51.93
N ALA A 82 25.90 -0.74 51.14
CA ALA A 82 26.58 -2.03 51.01
C ALA A 82 27.93 -1.89 50.28
N LEU A 83 27.97 -1.08 49.21
CA LEU A 83 29.22 -0.77 48.49
C LEU A 83 30.24 -0.06 49.40
N LEU A 84 29.77 0.89 50.22
CA LEU A 84 30.60 1.62 51.18
C LEU A 84 31.19 0.66 52.24
N LEU A 85 30.41 -0.30 52.74
CA LEU A 85 30.89 -1.32 53.67
C LEU A 85 31.94 -2.27 53.05
N ILE A 86 31.80 -2.65 51.78
CA ILE A 86 32.84 -3.44 51.08
C ILE A 86 34.14 -2.64 50.93
N LEU A 87 34.03 -1.34 50.58
CA LEU A 87 35.20 -0.46 50.49
C LEU A 87 35.91 -0.31 51.85
N ILE A 88 35.17 -0.17 52.94
CA ILE A 88 35.75 -0.17 54.30
C ILE A 88 36.40 -1.53 54.64
N ALA A 89 35.72 -2.66 54.39
CA ALA A 89 36.26 -3.99 54.69
C ALA A 89 37.53 -4.31 53.87
N SER A 90 37.56 -3.94 52.58
CA SER A 90 38.74 -4.09 51.73
C SER A 90 39.88 -3.15 52.16
N ALA A 91 39.59 -1.90 52.57
CA ALA A 91 40.60 -0.99 53.12
C ALA A 91 41.20 -1.50 54.46
N ILE A 92 40.38 -2.08 55.35
CA ILE A 92 40.84 -2.74 56.57
C ILE A 92 41.72 -3.95 56.22
N THR A 93 41.34 -4.72 55.20
CA THR A 93 42.12 -5.87 54.73
C THR A 93 43.48 -5.45 54.19
N ILE A 94 43.52 -4.44 53.32
CA ILE A 94 44.75 -3.87 52.75
C ILE A 94 45.64 -3.30 53.86
N SER A 95 45.06 -2.61 54.86
CA SER A 95 45.79 -2.08 56.00
C SER A 95 46.34 -3.19 56.91
N GLY A 96 45.58 -4.26 57.14
CA GLY A 96 46.03 -5.44 57.92
C GLY A 96 47.20 -6.17 57.26
N ILE A 97 47.18 -6.27 55.93
CA ILE A 97 48.29 -6.81 55.12
C ILE A 97 49.51 -5.85 55.17
N ALA A 98 49.31 -4.55 54.95
CA ALA A 98 50.39 -3.56 54.94
C ALA A 98 51.09 -3.39 56.31
N LEU A 99 50.34 -3.57 57.40
CA LEU A 99 50.87 -3.57 58.78
C LEU A 99 51.35 -4.95 59.25
N ASN A 100 51.35 -5.96 58.36
CA ASN A 100 51.75 -7.35 58.60
C ASN A 100 51.09 -7.98 59.84
N ASN A 101 49.85 -7.58 60.17
CA ASN A 101 49.14 -8.03 61.36
C ASN A 101 48.10 -9.10 60.98
N TRP A 102 48.48 -10.36 61.18
CA TRP A 102 47.71 -11.53 60.76
C TRP A 102 46.25 -11.53 61.23
N LEU A 103 45.97 -11.12 62.48
CA LEU A 103 44.59 -11.10 62.99
C LEU A 103 43.70 -10.11 62.23
N ILE A 104 44.22 -8.92 61.92
CA ILE A 104 43.48 -7.88 61.20
C ILE A 104 43.29 -8.29 59.73
N GLY A 105 44.32 -8.85 59.10
CA GLY A 105 44.24 -9.37 57.73
C GLY A 105 43.26 -10.55 57.60
N ALA A 106 43.27 -11.49 58.54
CA ALA A 106 42.37 -12.65 58.57
C ALA A 106 40.90 -12.23 58.80
N LEU A 107 40.63 -11.33 59.74
CA LEU A 107 39.28 -10.81 59.96
C LEU A 107 38.78 -9.96 58.80
N GLY A 108 39.64 -9.13 58.19
CA GLY A 108 39.32 -8.33 57.01
C GLY A 108 38.99 -9.20 55.78
N THR A 109 39.85 -10.17 55.45
CA THR A 109 39.61 -11.11 54.34
C THR A 109 38.34 -11.93 54.55
N ALA A 110 38.12 -12.46 55.76
CA ALA A 110 36.89 -13.18 56.08
C ALA A 110 35.64 -12.30 55.91
N ALA A 111 35.64 -11.08 56.45
CA ALA A 111 34.52 -10.14 56.32
C ALA A 111 34.26 -9.74 54.86
N THR A 112 35.31 -9.47 54.09
CA THR A 112 35.21 -9.09 52.67
C THR A 112 34.67 -10.24 51.82
N LEU A 113 35.13 -11.48 52.07
CA LEU A 113 34.63 -12.67 51.37
C LEU A 113 33.16 -12.93 51.71
N LEU A 114 32.78 -12.85 52.99
CA LEU A 114 31.39 -13.07 53.43
C LEU A 114 30.44 -12.01 52.84
N LEU A 115 30.82 -10.72 52.88
CA LEU A 115 30.04 -9.61 52.29
C LEU A 115 29.96 -9.70 50.75
N SER A 116 31.02 -10.14 50.08
CA SER A 116 31.00 -10.34 48.63
C SER A 116 30.09 -11.53 48.25
N ALA A 117 30.18 -12.63 49.00
CA ALA A 117 29.37 -13.82 48.78
C ALA A 117 27.87 -13.57 49.00
N THR A 118 27.46 -12.85 50.06
CA THR A 118 26.03 -12.55 50.31
C THR A 118 25.40 -11.66 49.24
N ILE A 119 26.19 -10.89 48.49
CA ILE A 119 25.70 -10.03 47.41
C ILE A 119 25.72 -10.75 46.06
N LEU A 120 26.75 -11.55 45.77
CA LEU A 120 26.84 -12.31 44.52
C LEU A 120 25.91 -13.52 44.46
N LEU A 121 25.69 -14.21 45.60
CA LEU A 121 24.86 -15.42 45.65
C LEU A 121 23.41 -15.21 45.16
N PRO A 122 22.63 -14.20 45.61
CA PRO A 122 21.27 -14.00 45.11
C PRO A 122 21.22 -13.67 43.61
N TRP A 123 22.18 -12.91 43.08
CA TRP A 123 22.27 -12.64 41.64
C TRP A 123 22.57 -13.92 40.84
N LEU A 124 23.55 -14.71 41.30
CA LEU A 124 23.95 -15.96 40.64
C LEU A 124 22.82 -17.00 40.66
N LEU A 125 22.05 -17.08 41.75
CA LEU A 125 20.86 -17.94 41.83
C LEU A 125 19.77 -17.53 40.83
N ILE A 126 19.56 -16.23 40.59
CA ILE A 126 18.61 -15.73 39.58
C ILE A 126 19.08 -16.11 38.16
N VAL A 127 20.36 -15.89 37.83
CA VAL A 127 20.92 -16.27 36.51
C VAL A 127 20.82 -17.77 36.27
N VAL A 128 21.06 -18.60 37.29
CA VAL A 128 20.91 -20.06 37.21
C VAL A 128 19.44 -20.49 37.08
N ASP A 129 18.47 -19.69 37.53
CA ASP A 129 17.02 -19.92 37.30
C ASP A 129 16.53 -19.45 35.93
N GLU A 130 17.18 -18.45 35.34
CA GLU A 130 16.87 -17.94 34.00
C GLU A 130 17.53 -18.77 32.87
N TRP A 131 18.63 -19.48 33.15
CA TRP A 131 19.37 -20.28 32.16
C TRP A 131 19.08 -21.79 32.16
N PHE A 132 18.51 -22.36 33.23
CA PHE A 132 18.29 -23.81 33.34
C PHE A 132 16.91 -24.13 33.90
N SER A 133 16.15 -24.98 33.21
CA SER A 133 14.88 -25.48 33.73
C SER A 133 15.06 -26.38 34.95
N ALA A 134 13.99 -26.59 35.73
CA ALA A 134 14.01 -27.43 36.93
C ALA A 134 14.47 -28.88 36.66
N GLN A 135 14.22 -29.41 35.46
CA GLN A 135 14.66 -30.74 35.05
C GLN A 135 16.17 -30.76 34.76
N GLU A 136 16.68 -29.76 34.03
CA GLU A 136 18.11 -29.63 33.70
C GLU A 136 18.97 -29.39 34.95
N LYS A 137 18.48 -28.61 35.91
CA LYS A 137 19.12 -28.44 37.23
C LYS A 137 19.31 -29.78 37.95
N THR A 138 18.27 -30.62 37.96
CA THR A 138 18.32 -31.95 38.59
C THR A 138 19.29 -32.87 37.86
N LEU A 139 19.29 -32.86 36.51
CA LEU A 139 20.24 -33.60 35.69
C LEU A 139 21.69 -33.16 35.90
N LEU A 140 21.95 -31.86 36.01
CA LEU A 140 23.30 -31.31 36.23
C LEU A 140 23.83 -31.71 37.60
N VAL A 141 23.02 -31.60 38.66
CA VAL A 141 23.39 -32.06 40.01
C VAL A 141 23.61 -33.58 40.04
N ALA A 142 22.75 -34.36 39.38
CA ALA A 142 22.92 -35.81 39.26
C ALA A 142 24.21 -36.19 38.50
N PHE A 143 24.55 -35.49 37.43
CA PHE A 143 25.77 -35.72 36.64
C PHE A 143 27.04 -35.38 37.44
N LEU A 144 27.06 -34.26 38.17
CA LEU A 144 28.15 -33.93 39.09
C LEU A 144 28.28 -34.96 40.22
N GLY A 145 27.16 -35.37 40.82
CA GLY A 145 27.13 -36.42 41.86
C GLY A 145 27.63 -37.78 41.35
N LEU A 146 27.29 -38.16 40.11
CA LEU A 146 27.79 -39.35 39.43
C LEU A 146 29.30 -39.23 39.19
N GLY A 147 29.79 -38.10 38.68
CA GLY A 147 31.23 -37.85 38.49
C GLY A 147 32.02 -37.96 39.79
N VAL A 148 31.56 -37.32 40.87
CA VAL A 148 32.15 -37.44 42.22
C VAL A 148 32.13 -38.88 42.71
N SER A 149 31.03 -39.62 42.48
CA SER A 149 30.90 -41.03 42.89
C SER A 149 31.85 -41.95 42.12
N VAL A 150 32.01 -41.76 40.81
CA VAL A 150 32.94 -42.53 39.96
C VAL A 150 34.39 -42.25 40.35
N ILE A 151 34.76 -40.99 40.57
CA ILE A 151 36.10 -40.61 41.07
C ILE A 151 36.33 -41.23 42.46
N GLY A 152 35.31 -41.22 43.32
CA GLY A 152 35.33 -41.87 44.63
C GLY A 152 35.60 -43.37 44.53
N ILE A 153 34.86 -44.09 43.68
CA ILE A 153 35.03 -45.53 43.45
C ILE A 153 36.44 -45.83 42.90
N ILE A 154 36.91 -45.09 41.90
CA ILE A 154 38.25 -45.30 41.31
C ILE A 154 39.36 -45.11 42.38
N LYS A 155 39.18 -44.14 43.29
CA LYS A 155 40.15 -43.82 44.36
C LYS A 155 40.10 -44.78 45.54
N PHE A 156 38.90 -45.19 46.00
CA PHE A 156 38.73 -46.03 47.19
C PHE A 156 38.77 -47.54 46.89
N ALA A 157 38.32 -47.99 45.73
CA ALA A 157 38.33 -49.42 45.38
C ALA A 157 39.67 -49.91 44.77
N GLY A 158 40.69 -49.05 44.69
CA GLY A 158 42.02 -49.39 44.15
C GLY A 158 42.08 -49.67 42.63
N VAL A 159 40.94 -49.61 41.94
CA VAL A 159 40.77 -49.99 40.52
C VAL A 159 41.66 -49.17 39.57
N GLY A 160 42.10 -47.97 39.96
CA GLY A 160 43.06 -47.16 39.18
C GLY A 160 44.33 -47.93 38.81
N ASN A 161 44.87 -48.76 39.71
CA ASN A 161 46.06 -49.58 39.43
C ASN A 161 45.77 -50.69 38.40
N LEU A 162 44.55 -51.23 38.40
CA LEU A 162 44.10 -52.25 37.45
C LEU A 162 43.92 -51.64 36.05
N LEU A 163 43.35 -50.43 35.95
CA LEU A 163 43.22 -49.68 34.71
C LEU A 163 44.58 -49.32 34.10
N VAL A 164 45.56 -48.92 34.92
CA VAL A 164 46.94 -48.63 34.46
C VAL A 164 47.73 -49.89 34.09
N ALA A 165 47.33 -51.07 34.58
CA ALA A 165 47.84 -52.35 34.09
C ALA A 165 47.19 -52.75 32.75
N TRP A 166 45.86 -52.59 32.62
CA TRP A 166 45.11 -52.88 31.39
C TRP A 166 45.51 -51.95 30.23
N GLY A 167 45.65 -50.65 30.47
CA GLY A 167 46.10 -49.66 29.48
C GLY A 167 47.52 -49.87 28.95
N ARG A 168 48.35 -50.66 29.64
CA ARG A 168 49.67 -51.13 29.16
C ARG A 168 49.62 -52.45 28.38
N LYS A 169 48.46 -53.13 28.34
CA LYS A 169 48.18 -54.26 27.44
C LYS A 169 47.45 -53.84 26.16
N ILE A 170 46.94 -52.61 26.08
CA ILE A 170 46.43 -52.04 24.83
C ILE A 170 47.61 -51.83 23.89
N ASN A 171 47.57 -52.44 22.71
CA ASN A 171 48.64 -52.29 21.73
C ASN A 171 48.41 -51.00 20.93
N TRP A 172 48.90 -49.87 21.48
CA TRP A 172 48.60 -48.51 21.00
C TRP A 172 48.95 -48.26 19.53
N GLU A 173 49.87 -49.03 18.94
CA GLU A 173 50.19 -49.03 17.51
C GLU A 173 48.97 -49.38 16.64
N ALA A 174 48.16 -50.36 17.06
CA ALA A 174 46.92 -50.74 16.35
C ALA A 174 45.83 -49.67 16.48
N SER A 175 45.81 -48.93 17.60
CA SER A 175 44.93 -47.76 17.77
C SER A 175 45.29 -46.61 16.82
N GLY A 176 46.55 -46.52 16.37
CA GLY A 176 47.01 -45.51 15.41
C GLY A 176 46.26 -45.60 14.07
N THR A 177 46.20 -46.80 13.48
CA THR A 177 45.47 -47.02 12.22
C THR A 177 43.97 -46.73 12.34
N LEU A 178 43.34 -47.03 13.49
CA LEU A 178 41.95 -46.64 13.75
C LEU A 178 41.80 -45.10 13.79
N ALA A 179 42.74 -44.39 14.42
CA ALA A 179 42.72 -42.92 14.46
C ALA A 179 42.85 -42.28 13.06
N GLU A 180 43.64 -42.86 12.15
CA GLU A 180 43.73 -42.41 10.76
C GLU A 180 42.39 -42.55 10.01
N TRP A 181 41.70 -43.70 10.17
CA TRP A 181 40.39 -43.92 9.54
C TRP A 181 39.31 -43.00 10.13
N TYR A 182 39.31 -42.76 11.45
CA TYR A 182 38.45 -41.74 12.06
C TYR A 182 38.78 -40.32 11.58
N GLY A 183 40.07 -40.02 11.34
CA GLY A 183 40.52 -38.75 10.76
C GLY A 183 39.99 -38.53 9.33
N ALA A 184 40.08 -39.55 8.48
CA ALA A 184 39.56 -39.51 7.12
C ALA A 184 38.03 -39.35 7.09
N LEU A 185 37.30 -40.09 7.93
CA LEU A 185 35.85 -39.92 8.12
C LEU A 185 35.50 -38.51 8.61
N GLY A 186 36.31 -37.95 9.52
CA GLY A 186 36.18 -36.57 9.99
C GLY A 186 36.34 -35.54 8.87
N GLN A 187 37.35 -35.70 8.00
CA GLN A 187 37.54 -34.82 6.84
C GLN A 187 36.36 -34.90 5.85
N ILE A 188 35.83 -36.10 5.58
CA ILE A 188 34.64 -36.29 4.73
C ILE A 188 33.42 -35.60 5.36
N ALA A 189 33.20 -35.76 6.67
CA ALA A 189 32.11 -35.10 7.37
C ALA A 189 32.23 -33.57 7.32
N ILE A 190 33.44 -33.02 7.53
CA ILE A 190 33.72 -31.58 7.40
C ILE A 190 33.42 -31.08 5.97
N ALA A 191 33.81 -31.83 4.93
CA ALA A 191 33.54 -31.46 3.55
C ALA A 191 32.02 -31.45 3.24
N VAL A 192 31.27 -32.46 3.71
CA VAL A 192 29.80 -32.51 3.56
C VAL A 192 29.13 -31.35 4.29
N ILE A 193 29.57 -31.03 5.51
CA ILE A 193 29.06 -29.88 6.29
C ILE A 193 29.39 -28.57 5.58
N ALA A 194 30.59 -28.40 5.02
CA ALA A 194 30.97 -27.21 4.28
C ALA A 194 30.10 -27.00 3.03
N VAL A 195 29.83 -28.06 2.26
CA VAL A 195 28.91 -28.01 1.10
C VAL A 195 27.48 -27.67 1.53
N TYR A 196 26.99 -28.28 2.61
CA TYR A 196 25.66 -27.97 3.16
C TYR A 196 25.56 -26.51 3.64
N VAL A 197 26.56 -26.00 4.36
CA VAL A 197 26.61 -24.61 4.82
C VAL A 197 26.67 -23.65 3.64
N ALA A 198 27.51 -23.91 2.63
CA ALA A 198 27.59 -23.07 1.42
C ALA A 198 26.26 -23.05 0.64
N TRP A 199 25.59 -24.21 0.51
CA TRP A 199 24.26 -24.30 -0.11
C TRP A 199 23.20 -23.53 0.69
N ARG A 200 23.17 -23.68 2.02
CA ARG A 200 22.27 -22.92 2.90
C ARG A 200 22.53 -21.41 2.83
N GLN A 201 23.79 -20.98 2.81
CA GLN A 201 24.16 -19.57 2.62
C GLN A 201 23.70 -19.03 1.27
N TYR A 202 23.87 -19.78 0.19
CA TYR A 202 23.40 -19.40 -1.15
C TYR A 202 21.88 -19.23 -1.20
N VAL A 203 21.12 -20.18 -0.64
CA VAL A 203 19.64 -20.09 -0.57
C VAL A 203 19.21 -18.86 0.22
N ILE A 204 19.74 -18.67 1.44
CA ILE A 204 19.43 -17.51 2.29
C ILE A 204 19.76 -16.19 1.59
N SER A 205 20.92 -16.09 0.92
CA SER A 205 21.30 -14.88 0.19
C SER A 205 20.36 -14.59 -0.98
N LYS A 206 19.96 -15.61 -1.74
CA LYS A 206 19.05 -15.45 -2.87
C LYS A 206 17.67 -14.97 -2.40
N ASP A 207 17.14 -15.58 -1.35
CA ASP A 207 15.84 -15.21 -0.79
C ASP A 207 15.87 -13.77 -0.24
N LEU A 208 16.96 -13.37 0.43
CA LEU A 208 17.13 -12.00 0.94
C LEU A 208 17.15 -10.96 -0.20
N THR A 209 17.85 -11.22 -1.31
CA THR A 209 17.85 -10.35 -2.49
C THR A 209 16.46 -10.25 -3.14
N ILE A 210 15.71 -11.36 -3.21
CA ILE A 210 14.34 -11.36 -3.75
C ILE A 210 13.40 -10.54 -2.84
N GLN A 211 13.46 -10.74 -1.52
CA GLN A 211 12.67 -9.98 -0.55
C GLN A 211 13.00 -8.48 -0.62
N GLN A 212 14.28 -8.11 -0.69
CA GLN A 212 14.70 -6.71 -0.79
C GLN A 212 14.18 -6.04 -2.08
N ASN A 213 14.27 -6.72 -3.22
CA ASN A 213 13.72 -6.21 -4.49
C ASN A 213 12.20 -6.03 -4.43
N LEU A 214 11.46 -7.00 -3.88
CA LEU A 214 10.01 -6.88 -3.68
C LEU A 214 9.64 -5.72 -2.76
N LEU A 215 10.37 -5.53 -1.66
CA LEU A 215 10.18 -4.42 -0.72
C LEU A 215 10.44 -3.05 -1.38
N THR A 216 11.48 -2.91 -2.22
CA THR A 216 11.72 -1.65 -2.93
C THR A 216 10.62 -1.29 -3.94
N VAL A 217 10.07 -2.29 -4.65
CA VAL A 217 8.94 -2.09 -5.57
C VAL A 217 7.67 -1.68 -4.80
N GLN A 218 7.36 -2.37 -3.70
CA GLN A 218 6.23 -2.02 -2.83
C GLN A 218 6.39 -0.61 -2.24
N GLN A 219 7.58 -0.26 -1.74
CA GLN A 219 7.85 1.07 -1.18
C GLN A 219 7.64 2.18 -2.22
N ASN A 220 8.05 1.99 -3.48
CA ASN A 220 7.82 2.97 -4.55
C ASN A 220 6.31 3.17 -4.79
N ILE A 221 5.53 2.09 -4.86
CA ILE A 221 4.07 2.14 -5.04
C ILE A 221 3.39 2.85 -3.85
N ILE A 222 3.81 2.56 -2.62
CA ILE A 222 3.29 3.19 -1.39
C ILE A 222 3.60 4.70 -1.38
N THR A 223 4.86 5.07 -1.69
CA THR A 223 5.26 6.49 -1.75
C THR A 223 4.53 7.25 -2.86
N GLN A 224 4.27 6.64 -4.02
CA GLN A 224 3.42 7.25 -5.05
C GLN A 224 1.98 7.46 -4.57
N GLN A 225 1.38 6.49 -3.87
CA GLN A 225 0.03 6.65 -3.30
C GLN A 225 -0.01 7.79 -2.27
N GLN A 226 0.90 7.79 -1.29
CA GLN A 226 1.03 8.86 -0.29
C GLN A 226 1.22 10.25 -0.93
N THR A 227 1.97 10.34 -2.03
CA THR A 227 2.17 11.61 -2.75
C THR A 227 0.90 12.06 -3.47
N ILE A 228 0.12 11.14 -4.04
CA ILE A 228 -1.18 11.42 -4.68
C ILE A 228 -2.22 11.83 -3.64
N ASP A 229 -2.28 11.14 -2.50
CA ASP A 229 -3.23 11.43 -1.42
C ASP A 229 -2.92 12.79 -0.76
N SER A 230 -1.64 13.09 -0.52
CA SER A 230 -1.18 14.40 -0.07
C SER A 230 -1.45 15.51 -1.08
N TYR A 231 -1.40 15.22 -2.38
CA TYR A 231 -1.83 16.14 -3.43
C TYR A 231 -3.34 16.35 -3.42
N PHE A 232 -4.16 15.30 -3.24
CA PHE A 232 -5.62 15.44 -3.17
C PHE A 232 -6.04 16.30 -1.98
N GLN A 233 -5.51 16.02 -0.78
CA GLN A 233 -5.70 16.89 0.38
C GLN A 233 -5.22 18.32 0.07
N GLY A 234 -4.00 18.48 -0.43
CA GLY A 234 -3.42 19.78 -0.78
C GLY A 234 -4.04 20.50 -1.99
N ILE A 235 -5.08 19.94 -2.60
CA ILE A 235 -5.96 20.62 -3.56
C ILE A 235 -7.30 20.93 -2.87
N SER A 236 -7.88 20.00 -2.11
CA SER A 236 -9.08 20.26 -1.31
C SER A 236 -8.88 21.44 -0.35
N ASP A 237 -7.81 21.43 0.44
CA ASP A 237 -7.44 22.48 1.41
C ASP A 237 -7.11 23.86 0.75
N LEU A 238 -7.06 23.92 -0.58
CA LEU A 238 -6.69 25.10 -1.39
C LEU A 238 -7.88 25.64 -2.23
N VAL A 239 -8.96 24.88 -2.34
CA VAL A 239 -10.05 25.10 -3.30
C VAL A 239 -11.44 25.01 -2.64
N LEU A 240 -11.51 24.44 -1.44
CA LEU A 240 -12.74 24.29 -0.67
C LEU A 240 -12.68 25.14 0.61
N ASP A 241 -13.82 25.73 0.99
CA ASP A 241 -14.00 26.44 2.26
C ASP A 241 -14.22 25.47 3.44
N GLU A 242 -14.37 26.03 4.65
CA GLU A 242 -14.68 25.29 5.88
C GLU A 242 -16.03 24.54 5.83
N GLN A 243 -16.87 24.78 4.82
CA GLN A 243 -18.15 24.11 4.57
C GLN A 243 -18.05 23.06 3.45
N GLY A 244 -16.89 22.90 2.81
CA GLY A 244 -16.66 21.99 1.69
C GLY A 244 -17.17 22.51 0.34
N LEU A 245 -17.50 23.80 0.24
CA LEU A 245 -17.92 24.46 -1.00
C LEU A 245 -16.71 25.08 -1.72
N LEU A 246 -16.79 25.15 -3.05
CA LEU A 246 -15.73 25.66 -3.91
C LEU A 246 -15.53 27.18 -3.78
N GLU A 247 -14.51 27.59 -3.02
CA GLU A 247 -14.04 28.98 -2.91
C GLU A 247 -12.57 29.09 -3.35
N ASP A 248 -12.34 29.01 -4.66
CA ASP A 248 -11.02 29.17 -5.27
C ASP A 248 -10.79 30.57 -5.86
N TRP A 249 -9.79 31.27 -5.36
CA TRP A 249 -9.37 32.59 -5.82
C TRP A 249 -8.38 32.47 -7.00
N PRO A 250 -8.19 33.52 -7.84
CA PRO A 250 -7.30 33.45 -9.00
C PRO A 250 -5.83 33.10 -8.69
N GLN A 251 -5.36 33.39 -7.47
CA GLN A 251 -4.02 33.04 -7.01
C GLN A 251 -3.93 31.56 -6.62
N GLU A 252 -4.97 31.04 -5.96
CA GLU A 252 -5.06 29.64 -5.52
C GLU A 252 -5.21 28.71 -6.70
N ARG A 253 -5.98 29.09 -7.74
CA ARG A 253 -6.01 28.39 -9.03
C ARG A 253 -4.61 28.26 -9.65
N ALA A 254 -3.82 29.35 -9.69
CA ALA A 254 -2.46 29.28 -10.21
C ALA A 254 -1.54 28.36 -9.37
N ILE A 255 -1.75 28.29 -8.05
CA ILE A 255 -1.05 27.34 -7.16
C ILE A 255 -1.54 25.91 -7.41
N ALA A 256 -2.84 25.70 -7.62
CA ALA A 256 -3.46 24.41 -7.91
C ALA A 256 -3.00 23.85 -9.27
N GLU A 257 -2.94 24.69 -10.30
CA GLU A 257 -2.38 24.38 -11.62
C GLU A 257 -0.88 24.04 -11.52
N GLY A 258 -0.10 24.83 -10.78
CA GLY A 258 1.32 24.56 -10.54
C GLY A 258 1.56 23.24 -9.79
N ARG A 259 0.79 22.96 -8.72
CA ARG A 259 0.79 21.68 -8.00
C ARG A 259 0.38 20.53 -8.92
N THR A 260 -0.63 20.72 -9.77
CA THR A 260 -1.14 19.71 -10.70
C THR A 260 -0.11 19.37 -11.78
N ALA A 261 0.54 20.35 -12.37
CA ALA A 261 1.66 20.12 -13.31
C ALA A 261 2.82 19.36 -12.64
N ALA A 262 3.17 19.72 -11.40
CA ALA A 262 4.24 19.06 -10.65
C ALA A 262 3.92 17.58 -10.37
N ILE A 263 2.73 17.26 -9.84
CA ILE A 263 2.35 15.86 -9.56
C ILE A 263 2.21 15.05 -10.85
N LEU A 264 1.59 15.60 -11.90
CA LEU A 264 1.45 14.90 -13.19
C LEU A 264 2.82 14.63 -13.85
N SER A 265 3.85 15.44 -13.56
CA SER A 265 5.22 15.20 -14.04
C SER A 265 5.96 14.07 -13.30
N SER A 266 5.57 13.76 -12.06
CA SER A 266 6.27 12.84 -11.16
C SER A 266 5.61 11.46 -10.99
N VAL A 267 4.36 11.30 -11.44
CA VAL A 267 3.64 10.01 -11.38
C VAL A 267 3.52 9.33 -12.74
N ASP A 268 3.25 8.02 -12.71
CA ASP A 268 3.06 7.16 -13.88
C ASP A 268 1.71 7.39 -14.57
N GLY A 269 1.41 6.62 -15.63
CA GLY A 269 0.12 6.68 -16.31
C GLY A 269 -1.07 6.38 -15.38
N SER A 270 -0.93 5.40 -14.48
CA SER A 270 -1.97 5.05 -13.51
C SER A 270 -2.23 6.17 -12.50
N GLY A 271 -1.17 6.80 -11.99
CA GLY A 271 -1.24 7.99 -11.15
C GLY A 271 -1.94 9.16 -11.85
N LYS A 272 -1.55 9.48 -13.10
CA LYS A 272 -2.20 10.53 -13.92
C LYS A 272 -3.69 10.24 -14.08
N ALA A 273 -4.07 9.01 -14.41
CA ALA A 273 -5.47 8.62 -14.60
C ALA A 273 -6.31 8.63 -13.30
N LYS A 274 -5.70 8.38 -12.13
CA LYS A 274 -6.35 8.64 -10.82
C LYS A 274 -6.60 10.13 -10.61
N ILE A 275 -5.59 10.97 -10.86
CA ILE A 275 -5.68 12.43 -10.69
C ILE A 275 -6.73 13.04 -11.62
N LEU A 276 -6.69 12.74 -12.92
CA LEU A 276 -7.63 13.28 -13.90
C LEU A 276 -9.09 12.87 -13.60
N ARG A 277 -9.33 11.64 -13.10
CA ARG A 277 -10.66 11.22 -12.63
C ARG A 277 -11.10 11.93 -11.35
N PHE A 278 -10.20 12.18 -10.40
CA PHE A 278 -10.52 12.99 -9.20
C PHE A 278 -10.89 14.43 -9.60
N LEU A 279 -10.00 15.13 -10.31
CA LEU A 279 -10.21 16.52 -10.72
C LEU A 279 -11.48 16.69 -11.57
N SER A 280 -11.80 15.71 -12.43
CA SER A 280 -13.04 15.73 -13.21
C SER A 280 -14.30 15.48 -12.37
N ARG A 281 -14.25 14.57 -11.39
CA ARG A 281 -15.42 14.25 -10.54
C ARG A 281 -15.73 15.40 -9.58
N SER A 282 -14.69 16.00 -9.01
CA SER A 282 -14.75 17.20 -8.18
C SER A 282 -14.99 18.50 -8.98
N LYS A 283 -15.34 18.41 -10.27
CA LYS A 283 -15.64 19.53 -11.20
C LYS A 283 -14.51 20.55 -11.41
N LEU A 284 -13.31 20.31 -10.91
CA LEU A 284 -12.16 21.22 -10.98
C LEU A 284 -11.66 21.46 -12.41
N LEU A 285 -11.82 20.45 -13.28
CA LEU A 285 -11.53 20.56 -14.71
C LEU A 285 -12.66 21.20 -15.53
N THR A 286 -13.90 21.19 -15.03
CA THR A 286 -15.07 21.68 -15.78
C THR A 286 -15.15 23.20 -15.70
N PRO A 287 -15.51 23.92 -16.78
CA PRO A 287 -15.64 25.37 -16.73
C PRO A 287 -16.92 25.75 -15.96
N LEU A 288 -16.74 26.39 -14.79
CA LEU A 288 -17.83 26.73 -13.88
C LEU A 288 -18.21 28.20 -14.01
N LYS A 289 -19.50 28.50 -13.91
CA LYS A 289 -20.00 29.87 -13.92
C LYS A 289 -19.53 30.60 -12.67
N ARG A 290 -18.94 31.78 -12.85
CA ARG A 290 -18.40 32.62 -11.79
C ARG A 290 -19.31 33.82 -11.53
N ASP A 291 -19.31 34.34 -10.31
CA ASP A 291 -19.84 35.68 -10.06
C ASP A 291 -18.86 36.76 -10.58
N ALA A 292 -19.38 37.93 -10.95
CA ALA A 292 -18.60 38.99 -11.60
C ALA A 292 -17.94 40.00 -10.63
N ARG A 293 -17.87 39.71 -9.33
CA ARG A 293 -17.34 40.62 -8.29
C ARG A 293 -16.27 39.99 -7.40
N LEU A 294 -16.52 38.77 -6.91
CA LEU A 294 -15.63 37.98 -6.05
C LEU A 294 -14.99 36.83 -6.85
N GLY A 295 -15.66 36.35 -7.90
CA GLY A 295 -15.18 35.22 -8.70
C GLY A 295 -15.43 33.85 -8.06
N ARG A 296 -16.36 33.76 -7.10
CA ARG A 296 -16.78 32.47 -6.53
C ARG A 296 -17.60 31.67 -7.55
N ALA A 297 -17.59 30.35 -7.45
CA ALA A 297 -18.40 29.50 -8.32
C ALA A 297 -19.89 29.58 -7.93
N ILE A 298 -20.76 29.74 -8.93
CA ILE A 298 -22.20 29.87 -8.72
C ILE A 298 -22.83 28.47 -8.59
N LEU A 299 -23.65 28.28 -7.56
CA LEU A 299 -24.44 27.06 -7.37
C LEU A 299 -25.62 26.99 -8.35
N ASN A 300 -26.00 25.77 -8.75
CA ASN A 300 -27.08 25.47 -9.70
C ASN A 300 -28.47 25.33 -9.04
N GLY A 301 -28.59 25.58 -7.74
CA GLY A 301 -29.83 25.44 -6.97
C GLY A 301 -30.16 24.01 -6.50
N ILE A 302 -29.43 22.99 -6.97
CA ILE A 302 -29.62 21.56 -6.62
C ILE A 302 -28.36 20.94 -6.00
N GLY A 303 -27.60 21.73 -5.23
CA GLY A 303 -26.41 21.25 -4.50
C GLY A 303 -25.15 21.03 -5.35
N GLY A 304 -25.15 21.44 -6.63
CA GLY A 304 -23.95 21.42 -7.48
C GLY A 304 -23.59 22.80 -8.03
N TYR A 305 -22.56 22.86 -8.87
CA TYR A 305 -22.13 24.10 -9.55
C TYR A 305 -22.82 24.28 -10.91
N CYS A 306 -23.05 25.53 -11.30
CA CYS A 306 -23.42 25.90 -12.66
C CYS A 306 -22.24 25.66 -13.60
N GLU A 307 -22.39 24.77 -14.59
CA GLU A 307 -21.47 24.71 -15.72
C GLU A 307 -21.73 25.89 -16.66
N ASP A 308 -20.68 26.54 -17.14
CA ASP A 308 -20.77 27.51 -18.24
C ASP A 308 -19.62 27.24 -19.22
N ARG A 309 -19.93 26.75 -20.41
CA ARG A 309 -18.92 26.29 -21.38
C ARG A 309 -18.47 27.40 -22.35
N LEU A 310 -19.00 28.62 -22.19
CA LEU A 310 -18.67 29.79 -23.02
C LEU A 310 -17.84 30.81 -22.24
N GLU A 311 -18.26 31.14 -21.03
CA GLU A 311 -17.65 32.17 -20.18
C GLU A 311 -17.20 31.63 -18.80
N GLY A 312 -17.51 30.37 -18.50
CA GLY A 312 -17.10 29.73 -17.24
C GLY A 312 -15.61 29.45 -17.13
N VAL A 313 -15.13 29.41 -15.89
CA VAL A 313 -13.71 29.36 -15.54
C VAL A 313 -13.43 28.06 -14.79
N ARG A 314 -12.48 27.28 -15.32
CA ARG A 314 -11.97 26.04 -14.71
C ARG A 314 -11.16 26.38 -13.46
N VAL A 315 -11.12 25.48 -12.48
CA VAL A 315 -10.24 25.62 -11.30
C VAL A 315 -8.80 25.33 -11.71
N ILE A 316 -8.62 24.31 -12.56
CA ILE A 316 -7.34 23.91 -13.14
C ILE A 316 -7.52 23.83 -14.67
N ASP A 317 -6.85 24.70 -15.42
CA ASP A 317 -6.61 24.44 -16.84
C ASP A 317 -5.46 23.43 -17.00
N LEU A 318 -5.73 22.32 -17.70
CA LEU A 318 -4.72 21.31 -18.02
C LEU A 318 -3.71 21.80 -19.07
N GLY A 319 -4.02 22.87 -19.81
CA GLY A 319 -3.11 23.58 -20.71
C GLY A 319 -2.31 22.63 -21.60
N VAL A 320 -1.00 22.51 -21.32
CA VAL A 320 -0.05 21.60 -22.00
C VAL A 320 0.42 20.41 -21.15
N MET A 321 -0.11 20.22 -19.94
CA MET A 321 0.37 19.23 -18.95
C MET A 321 0.29 17.77 -19.42
N LEU A 322 -0.56 17.48 -20.42
CA LEU A 322 -0.76 16.13 -20.97
C LEU A 322 -0.15 15.93 -22.37
N ALA A 323 0.55 16.93 -22.92
CA ALA A 323 1.23 16.79 -24.20
C ALA A 323 2.40 15.79 -24.09
N GLY A 324 2.45 14.79 -24.97
CA GLY A 324 3.41 13.68 -24.91
C GLY A 324 3.25 12.76 -23.69
N SER A 325 2.16 12.87 -22.94
CA SER A 325 1.94 12.03 -21.76
C SER A 325 1.62 10.58 -22.12
N ASP A 326 2.14 9.64 -21.34
CA ASP A 326 1.74 8.23 -21.40
C ASP A 326 0.58 7.97 -20.44
N LEU A 327 -0.51 7.46 -21.01
CA LEU A 327 -1.81 7.17 -20.41
C LEU A 327 -2.37 5.83 -20.95
N ALA A 328 -1.52 5.00 -21.57
CA ALA A 328 -1.94 3.71 -22.13
C ALA A 328 -2.41 2.73 -21.05
N GLU A 329 -3.39 1.90 -21.41
CA GLU A 329 -4.00 0.87 -20.53
C GLU A 329 -4.63 1.43 -19.24
N THR A 330 -4.94 2.74 -19.21
CA THR A 330 -5.56 3.42 -18.05
C THR A 330 -7.09 3.53 -18.12
N ASP A 331 -7.72 3.72 -16.95
CA ASP A 331 -9.13 4.09 -16.79
C ASP A 331 -9.28 5.63 -16.78
N LEU A 332 -9.80 6.19 -17.87
CA LEU A 332 -10.20 7.60 -18.01
C LEU A 332 -11.72 7.72 -18.25
N ARG A 333 -12.50 6.80 -17.68
CA ARG A 333 -13.97 6.86 -17.79
C ARG A 333 -14.53 8.08 -17.10
N TRP A 334 -15.56 8.66 -17.71
CA TRP A 334 -16.27 9.85 -17.24
C TRP A 334 -15.39 11.10 -17.04
N THR A 335 -14.13 11.14 -17.52
CA THR A 335 -13.27 12.32 -17.35
C THR A 335 -13.62 13.45 -18.31
N ASP A 336 -13.78 14.66 -17.78
CA ASP A 336 -13.80 15.90 -18.54
C ASP A 336 -12.37 16.37 -18.83
N LEU A 337 -11.88 16.03 -20.02
CA LEU A 337 -10.60 16.46 -20.57
C LEU A 337 -10.80 17.54 -21.63
N SER A 338 -11.95 18.22 -21.63
CA SER A 338 -12.27 19.22 -22.68
C SER A 338 -11.22 20.32 -22.77
N GLU A 339 -10.94 20.74 -23.99
CA GLU A 339 -9.91 21.74 -24.35
C GLU A 339 -8.44 21.36 -24.08
N ALA A 340 -8.16 20.28 -23.35
CA ALA A 340 -6.81 19.85 -23.01
C ALA A 340 -5.93 19.54 -24.24
N ASN A 341 -4.64 19.85 -24.13
CA ASN A 341 -3.65 19.48 -25.13
C ASN A 341 -3.11 18.06 -24.85
N LEU A 342 -3.40 17.16 -25.79
CA LEU A 342 -2.99 15.75 -25.80
C LEU A 342 -2.13 15.46 -27.05
N VAL A 343 -1.43 16.48 -27.59
CA VAL A 343 -0.51 16.32 -28.73
C VAL A 343 0.49 15.22 -28.41
N ARG A 344 0.60 14.21 -29.28
CA ARG A 344 1.47 13.03 -29.12
C ARG A 344 1.25 12.22 -27.83
N ALA A 345 0.13 12.40 -27.14
CA ALA A 345 -0.20 11.59 -25.97
C ALA A 345 -0.47 10.13 -26.38
N ASN A 346 -0.07 9.19 -25.53
CA ASN A 346 -0.33 7.76 -25.73
C ASN A 346 -1.54 7.34 -24.89
N LEU A 347 -2.68 7.16 -25.56
CA LEU A 347 -3.97 6.72 -25.02
C LEU A 347 -4.32 5.30 -25.48
N SER A 348 -3.33 4.50 -25.89
CA SER A 348 -3.58 3.17 -26.46
C SER A 348 -4.16 2.21 -25.41
N SER A 349 -5.13 1.39 -25.81
CA SER A 349 -5.89 0.50 -24.93
C SER A 349 -6.56 1.20 -23.72
N CYS A 350 -6.71 2.54 -23.74
CA CYS A 350 -7.33 3.29 -22.65
C CYS A 350 -8.87 3.16 -22.67
N ASP A 351 -9.49 3.03 -21.49
CA ASP A 351 -10.94 3.07 -21.34
C ASP A 351 -11.39 4.54 -21.23
N LEU A 352 -11.98 5.05 -22.31
CA LEU A 352 -12.48 6.43 -22.44
C LEU A 352 -14.01 6.50 -22.38
N VAL A 353 -14.70 5.44 -21.88
CA VAL A 353 -16.18 5.38 -21.86
C VAL A 353 -16.77 6.62 -21.18
N LYS A 354 -17.70 7.29 -21.87
CA LYS A 354 -18.37 8.53 -21.43
C LYS A 354 -17.44 9.71 -21.07
N SER A 355 -16.15 9.67 -21.45
CA SER A 355 -15.25 10.82 -21.30
C SER A 355 -15.60 11.97 -22.26
N ASN A 356 -15.20 13.19 -21.90
CA ASN A 356 -15.40 14.39 -22.71
C ASN A 356 -14.04 14.89 -23.24
N LEU A 357 -13.79 14.65 -24.53
CA LEU A 357 -12.62 15.09 -25.28
C LEU A 357 -12.94 16.27 -26.22
N SER A 358 -14.08 16.93 -26.06
CA SER A 358 -14.49 18.07 -26.90
C SER A 358 -13.43 19.17 -26.90
N ARG A 359 -13.13 19.75 -28.07
CA ARG A 359 -12.08 20.78 -28.26
C ARG A 359 -10.67 20.38 -27.78
N THR A 360 -10.38 19.11 -27.53
CA THR A 360 -8.99 18.67 -27.28
C THR A 360 -8.11 18.84 -28.51
N ILE A 361 -6.79 18.80 -28.30
CA ILE A 361 -5.81 18.70 -29.39
C ILE A 361 -5.18 17.32 -29.33
N LEU A 362 -5.61 16.40 -30.19
CA LEU A 362 -5.14 15.00 -30.30
C LEU A 362 -4.15 14.83 -31.46
N TYR A 363 -3.46 15.89 -31.88
CA TYR A 363 -2.55 15.86 -33.03
C TYR A 363 -1.39 14.87 -32.78
N ASP A 364 -1.15 13.95 -33.70
CA ASP A 364 -0.22 12.80 -33.56
C ASP A 364 -0.51 11.89 -32.33
N ALA A 365 -1.66 11.99 -31.66
CA ALA A 365 -1.98 11.15 -30.49
C ALA A 365 -2.29 9.69 -30.88
N ASN A 366 -1.97 8.75 -30.00
CA ASN A 366 -2.20 7.33 -30.21
C ASN A 366 -3.40 6.83 -29.40
N LEU A 367 -4.55 6.63 -30.03
CA LEU A 367 -5.76 6.06 -29.43
C LEU A 367 -5.99 4.59 -29.85
N SER A 368 -4.98 3.90 -30.40
CA SER A 368 -5.16 2.53 -30.90
C SER A 368 -5.63 1.58 -29.80
N LYS A 369 -6.61 0.72 -30.11
CA LYS A 369 -7.34 -0.15 -29.16
C LYS A 369 -8.09 0.56 -28.01
N ALA A 370 -8.15 1.89 -27.97
CA ALA A 370 -8.93 2.60 -26.94
C ALA A 370 -10.43 2.35 -27.11
N ASP A 371 -11.19 2.47 -26.02
CA ASP A 371 -12.64 2.28 -26.04
C ASP A 371 -13.37 3.63 -26.05
N LEU A 372 -14.03 3.94 -27.16
CA LEU A 372 -14.69 5.23 -27.37
C LEU A 372 -16.22 5.20 -27.14
N ASN A 373 -16.73 4.23 -26.38
CA ASN A 373 -18.16 4.13 -26.10
C ASN A 373 -18.70 5.41 -25.43
N SER A 374 -19.61 6.10 -26.12
CA SER A 374 -20.23 7.34 -25.65
C SER A 374 -19.24 8.48 -25.35
N THR A 375 -17.99 8.39 -25.85
CA THR A 375 -16.98 9.44 -25.73
C THR A 375 -17.37 10.65 -26.57
N ARG A 376 -17.22 11.87 -26.04
CA ARG A 376 -17.59 13.10 -26.76
C ARG A 376 -16.36 13.77 -27.37
N LEU A 377 -16.19 13.69 -28.69
CA LEU A 377 -15.19 14.48 -29.43
C LEU A 377 -15.72 15.86 -29.88
N PHE A 378 -17.04 16.05 -29.96
CA PHE A 378 -17.70 17.29 -30.40
C PHE A 378 -19.11 17.40 -29.76
N TYR A 379 -19.72 18.58 -29.81
CA TYR A 379 -21.14 18.79 -29.48
C TYR A 379 -21.97 18.98 -30.76
N GLY A 380 -23.30 19.01 -30.66
CA GLY A 380 -24.19 19.20 -31.81
C GLY A 380 -24.16 18.04 -32.81
N SER A 381 -24.36 18.35 -34.10
CA SER A 381 -24.46 17.34 -35.17
C SER A 381 -23.10 17.06 -35.81
N ALA A 382 -22.79 15.77 -36.05
CA ALA A 382 -21.55 15.35 -36.73
C ALA A 382 -21.38 15.96 -38.13
N LEU A 383 -22.49 16.31 -38.80
CA LEU A 383 -22.49 16.94 -40.12
C LEU A 383 -21.99 18.40 -40.09
N GLU A 384 -22.36 19.15 -39.05
CA GLU A 384 -22.02 20.56 -38.86
C GLU A 384 -20.77 20.79 -38.00
N ALA A 385 -20.43 19.83 -37.13
CA ALA A 385 -19.30 19.94 -36.23
C ALA A 385 -17.97 20.16 -36.97
N SER A 386 -17.21 21.15 -36.48
CA SER A 386 -15.85 21.46 -36.94
C SER A 386 -14.86 21.44 -35.75
N PRO A 387 -13.57 21.15 -35.99
CA PRO A 387 -12.52 21.29 -34.98
C PRO A 387 -12.50 22.69 -34.36
N ARG A 388 -11.99 22.80 -33.13
CA ARG A 388 -11.83 24.08 -32.45
C ARG A 388 -11.09 25.14 -33.28
N SER A 389 -11.75 26.28 -33.49
CA SER A 389 -11.09 27.48 -34.00
C SER A 389 -10.20 28.13 -32.92
N ARG A 390 -9.25 28.96 -33.36
CA ARG A 390 -8.48 29.88 -32.52
C ARG A 390 -9.08 31.29 -32.46
N THR A 391 -9.95 31.62 -33.39
CA THR A 391 -10.51 32.98 -33.60
C THR A 391 -12.01 33.05 -33.43
N GLU A 392 -12.71 31.93 -33.58
CA GLU A 392 -14.17 31.85 -33.45
C GLU A 392 -14.58 31.11 -32.17
N PRO A 393 -15.65 31.57 -31.47
CA PRO A 393 -16.16 30.89 -30.30
C PRO A 393 -16.80 29.53 -30.65
N PRO A 394 -16.88 28.59 -29.68
CA PRO A 394 -17.63 27.35 -29.85
C PRO A 394 -19.14 27.59 -29.88
N ASN A 395 -19.85 26.92 -30.79
CA ASN A 395 -21.31 26.88 -30.82
C ASN A 395 -21.77 25.47 -30.42
N TYR A 396 -22.15 25.31 -29.15
CA TYR A 396 -22.52 24.02 -28.56
C TYR A 396 -23.85 23.43 -29.08
N THR A 397 -24.67 24.23 -29.76
CA THR A 397 -25.95 23.77 -30.34
C THR A 397 -25.75 23.11 -31.70
N SER A 398 -25.03 23.78 -32.63
CA SER A 398 -24.71 23.24 -33.96
C SER A 398 -23.55 22.24 -33.93
N GLY A 399 -22.55 22.50 -33.07
CA GLY A 399 -21.29 21.77 -33.00
C GLY A 399 -20.10 22.49 -33.62
N LYS A 400 -20.32 23.62 -34.31
CA LYS A 400 -19.25 24.40 -34.95
C LYS A 400 -18.23 24.86 -33.91
N ASN A 401 -16.95 24.62 -34.19
CA ASN A 401 -15.80 24.94 -33.35
C ASN A 401 -15.79 24.22 -31.98
N THR A 402 -16.55 23.14 -31.82
CA THR A 402 -16.59 22.32 -30.59
C THR A 402 -15.80 21.02 -30.68
N GLY A 403 -15.31 20.68 -31.86
CA GLY A 403 -14.67 19.40 -32.12
C GLY A 403 -13.19 19.33 -31.73
N ALA A 404 -12.73 18.12 -31.40
CA ALA A 404 -11.33 17.80 -31.16
C ALA A 404 -10.49 17.87 -32.46
N VAL A 405 -9.24 18.34 -32.37
CA VAL A 405 -8.28 18.27 -33.49
C VAL A 405 -7.73 16.85 -33.56
N VAL A 406 -8.22 16.04 -34.50
CA VAL A 406 -7.87 14.61 -34.67
C VAL A 406 -6.93 14.34 -35.86
N GLU A 407 -6.24 15.38 -36.32
CA GLU A 407 -5.25 15.31 -37.40
C GLU A 407 -4.06 14.43 -37.00
N ASN A 408 -3.68 13.49 -37.88
CA ASN A 408 -2.59 12.54 -37.67
C ASN A 408 -2.73 11.58 -36.46
N ALA A 409 -3.88 11.56 -35.77
CA ALA A 409 -4.17 10.65 -34.68
C ALA A 409 -4.38 9.19 -35.15
N ASN A 410 -4.02 8.22 -34.31
CA ASN A 410 -4.17 6.79 -34.62
C ASN A 410 -5.39 6.19 -33.92
N PHE A 411 -6.37 5.68 -34.68
CA PHE A 411 -7.58 5.00 -34.18
C PHE A 411 -7.57 3.48 -34.46
N THR A 412 -6.42 2.88 -34.81
CA THR A 412 -6.32 1.47 -35.20
C THR A 412 -6.92 0.55 -34.13
N ASN A 413 -7.89 -0.28 -34.52
CA ASN A 413 -8.58 -1.27 -33.68
C ASN A 413 -9.32 -0.67 -32.45
N VAL A 414 -9.70 0.61 -32.48
CA VAL A 414 -10.58 1.23 -31.47
C VAL A 414 -11.91 0.47 -31.33
N SER A 415 -12.37 0.27 -30.10
CA SER A 415 -13.65 -0.39 -29.79
C SER A 415 -14.79 0.62 -29.56
N ARG A 416 -16.02 0.17 -29.85
CA ARG A 416 -17.30 0.86 -29.55
C ARG A 416 -17.42 2.32 -30.02
N MET A 417 -16.69 2.69 -31.08
CA MET A 417 -16.85 3.97 -31.77
C MET A 417 -18.23 4.05 -32.44
N SER A 418 -18.97 5.15 -32.24
CA SER A 418 -20.24 5.40 -32.94
C SER A 418 -20.01 5.89 -34.37
N ASP A 419 -21.00 5.71 -35.24
CA ASP A 419 -20.95 6.27 -36.60
C ASP A 419 -20.83 7.80 -36.64
N SER A 420 -21.35 8.50 -35.62
CA SER A 420 -21.19 9.95 -35.47
C SER A 420 -19.73 10.34 -35.16
N LEU A 421 -19.02 9.57 -34.33
CA LEU A 421 -17.58 9.74 -34.10
C LEU A 421 -16.77 9.34 -35.34
N ARG A 422 -17.10 8.21 -35.97
CA ARG A 422 -16.46 7.71 -37.18
C ARG A 422 -16.54 8.74 -38.32
N TYR A 423 -17.73 9.29 -38.57
CA TYR A 423 -17.94 10.36 -39.55
C TYR A 423 -17.07 11.59 -39.24
N TYR A 424 -17.07 12.06 -37.99
CA TYR A 424 -16.28 13.22 -37.58
C TYR A 424 -14.77 13.01 -37.77
N CYS A 425 -14.24 11.87 -37.30
CA CYS A 425 -12.82 11.55 -37.44
C CYS A 425 -12.41 11.33 -38.89
N CYS A 426 -13.26 10.71 -39.71
CA CYS A 426 -13.03 10.60 -41.15
C CYS A 426 -13.05 11.96 -41.86
N ALA A 427 -13.95 12.87 -41.45
CA ALA A 427 -14.07 14.19 -42.06
C ALA A 427 -12.91 15.14 -41.72
N TRP A 428 -12.34 15.03 -40.51
CA TRP A 428 -11.38 16.02 -39.98
C TRP A 428 -10.01 15.48 -39.56
N GLY A 429 -9.72 14.19 -39.78
CA GLY A 429 -8.45 13.57 -39.40
C GLY A 429 -7.32 13.68 -40.43
N GLY A 430 -7.63 13.99 -41.69
CA GLY A 430 -6.65 13.92 -42.79
C GLY A 430 -6.23 12.49 -43.16
N GLU A 431 -5.32 12.35 -44.12
CA GLU A 431 -5.02 11.05 -44.75
C GLU A 431 -4.55 9.96 -43.76
N LYS A 432 -3.54 10.26 -42.94
CA LYS A 432 -2.98 9.32 -41.93
C LYS A 432 -4.07 8.80 -41.00
N THR A 433 -4.86 9.68 -40.39
CA THR A 433 -5.94 9.29 -39.48
C THR A 433 -6.99 8.43 -40.20
N ARG A 434 -7.42 8.83 -41.40
CA ARG A 434 -8.42 8.10 -42.21
C ARG A 434 -8.02 6.66 -42.51
N SER A 435 -6.72 6.37 -42.65
CA SER A 435 -6.21 5.00 -42.84
C SER A 435 -6.35 4.08 -41.60
N THR A 436 -6.54 4.65 -40.41
CA THR A 436 -6.57 3.91 -39.13
C THR A 436 -7.98 3.67 -38.56
N ILE A 437 -9.01 4.30 -39.11
CA ILE A 437 -10.35 4.30 -38.53
C ILE A 437 -11.07 2.96 -38.78
N PRO A 438 -11.59 2.27 -37.74
CA PRO A 438 -12.35 1.04 -37.92
C PRO A 438 -13.64 1.28 -38.72
N GLY A 439 -13.96 0.38 -39.65
CA GLY A 439 -15.07 0.54 -40.60
C GLY A 439 -14.80 1.54 -41.74
N GLY A 440 -13.62 2.17 -41.79
CA GLY A 440 -13.16 2.99 -42.91
C GLY A 440 -13.93 4.29 -43.13
N CYS A 441 -13.41 5.07 -44.09
CA CYS A 441 -13.86 6.42 -44.42
C CYS A 441 -14.45 6.56 -45.84
N GLU A 442 -14.89 5.46 -46.42
CA GLU A 442 -15.60 5.44 -47.71
C GLU A 442 -16.90 6.25 -47.62
N GLY A 443 -17.24 6.97 -48.70
CA GLY A 443 -18.38 7.90 -48.75
C GLY A 443 -18.25 9.18 -47.92
N ILE A 444 -17.27 9.28 -47.00
CA ILE A 444 -17.12 10.43 -46.09
C ILE A 444 -16.09 11.42 -46.66
N PRO A 445 -16.48 12.68 -46.97
CA PRO A 445 -15.58 13.66 -47.57
C PRO A 445 -14.48 14.08 -46.59
N ASN A 446 -13.23 14.24 -47.07
CA ASN A 446 -12.17 14.86 -46.27
C ASN A 446 -12.38 16.39 -46.29
N LYS A 447 -12.84 16.96 -45.16
CA LYS A 447 -13.03 18.41 -44.98
C LYS A 447 -11.73 19.12 -44.57
N LEU A 448 -10.68 18.39 -44.17
CA LEU A 448 -9.40 18.97 -43.77
C LEU A 448 -8.57 19.46 -44.97
N GLY A 449 -8.81 18.91 -46.17
CA GLY A 449 -8.14 19.30 -47.42
C GLY A 449 -6.67 18.87 -47.54
N ARG A 450 -6.19 18.09 -46.56
CA ARG A 450 -4.87 17.46 -46.43
C ARG A 450 -5.01 16.17 -45.61
#